data_AF-A0A973G9A0-F1
#
_entry.id   AF-A0A973G9A0-F1
#
_cell.length_a   1.000
_cell.length_b   1.000
_cell.length_c   1.000
_cell.angle_alpha   90.00
_cell.angle_beta   90.00
_cell.angle_gamma   90.00
#
_symmetry.space_group_name_H-M   'P 1'
#
loop_
_entity.id
_entity.type
_entity.pdbx_description
1 polymer ?
#
loop_
_entity_poly.entity_id
_entity_poly.type
_entity_poly.pdbx_seq_one_letter_code
_entity_poly.pdbx_strand_id
1 'polypeptide(L)' 'SSTALYAWLAGEAGVIKTLRRHLVAGCGVDRKSVAFMGYWRAGRPES' A
#
# COMPACT_ATOMS: atom_id res chain seq x y z
N SER A 1 -13.04 5.09 22.30
CA SER A 1 -13.44 5.01 20.88
C SER A 1 -12.24 4.62 20.05
N SER A 2 -12.26 3.44 19.42
CA SER A 2 -11.18 3.02 18.52
C SER A 2 -11.38 3.72 17.18
N THR A 3 -10.54 4.69 16.84
CA THR A 3 -10.55 5.32 15.51
C THR A 3 -10.22 4.24 14.48
N ALA A 4 -11.10 4.04 13.49
CA ALA A 4 -10.81 3.11 12.40
C ALA A 4 -9.63 3.65 11.58
N LEU A 5 -8.52 2.92 11.54
CA LEU A 5 -7.37 3.27 10.72
C LEU A 5 -7.75 3.11 9.25
N TYR A 6 -7.62 4.17 8.45
CA TYR A 6 -7.75 4.12 6.99
C TYR A 6 -6.49 4.70 6.36
N ALA A 7 -5.85 3.96 5.46
CA ALA A 7 -4.61 4.38 4.82
C ALA A 7 -4.72 4.33 3.29
N TRP A 8 -4.23 5.38 2.62
CA TRP A 8 -4.10 5.45 1.16
C TRP A 8 -2.65 5.69 0.80
N LEU A 9 -2.07 4.80 0.00
CA LEU A 9 -0.65 4.79 -0.34
C LEU A 9 -0.48 4.86 -1.85
N ALA A 10 0.32 5.81 -2.33
CA ALA A 10 0.62 5.92 -3.76
C ALA A 10 2.10 6.25 -4.01
N GLY A 11 2.69 5.62 -5.03
CA GLY A 11 4.12 5.78 -5.33
C GLY A 11 4.70 4.64 -6.18
N GLU A 12 5.96 4.32 -5.95
CA GLU A 12 6.66 3.27 -6.70
C GLU A 12 6.02 1.89 -6.44
N ALA A 13 5.71 1.15 -7.50
CA ALA A 13 4.91 -0.07 -7.42
C ALA A 13 5.52 -1.16 -6.53
N GLY A 14 6.84 -1.33 -6.53
CA GLY A 14 7.56 -2.28 -5.67
C GLY A 14 7.49 -1.91 -4.18
N VAL A 15 7.70 -0.63 -3.85
CA VAL A 15 7.60 -0.09 -2.49
C VAL A 15 6.17 -0.23 -1.99
N ILE A 16 5.18 0.19 -2.79
CA ILE A 16 3.76 0.13 -2.43
C ILE A 16 3.33 -1.32 -2.17
N LYS A 17 3.80 -2.28 -2.97
CA LYS A 17 3.54 -3.71 -2.75
C LYS A 17 4.13 -4.22 -1.43
N THR A 18 5.33 -3.76 -1.08
CA THR A 18 6.02 -4.15 0.16
C THR A 18 5.29 -3.59 1.38
N LEU A 19 4.93 -2.30 1.34
CA LEU A 19 4.16 -1.65 2.40
C LEU A 19 2.79 -2.30 2.59
N ARG A 20 2.09 -2.65 1.50
CA ARG A 20 0.82 -3.40 1.58
C ARG A 20 0.95 -4.69 2.35
N ARG A 21 1.98 -5.49 2.02
CA ARG A 21 2.24 -6.76 2.70
C ARG A 21 2.54 -6.52 4.18
N HIS A 22 3.33 -5.51 4.51
CA HIS A 22 3.66 -5.20 5.89
C HIS A 22 2.43 -4.79 6.70
N LEU A 23 1.60 -3.88 6.18
CA LEU A 23 0.40 -3.40 6.89
C LEU A 23 -0.63 -4.52 7.11
N VAL A 24 -0.91 -5.32 6.09
CA VAL A 24 -1.96 -6.36 6.19
C VAL A 24 -1.46 -7.59 6.93
N ALA A 25 -0.29 -8.11 6.57
CA ALA A 25 0.21 -9.37 7.12
C ALA A 25 1.08 -9.19 8.37
N GLY A 26 1.79 -8.07 8.50
CA GLY A 26 2.64 -7.76 9.66
C GLY A 26 1.87 -7.04 10.77
N CYS A 27 1.12 -6.00 10.42
CA CYS A 27 0.40 -5.16 11.40
C CYS A 27 -1.07 -5.57 11.61
N GLY A 28 -1.61 -6.50 10.82
CA GLY A 28 -3.00 -6.95 10.96
C GLY A 28 -4.06 -5.92 10.55
N VAL A 29 -3.69 -4.91 9.76
CA VAL A 29 -4.65 -3.93 9.24
C VAL A 29 -5.60 -4.60 8.26
N ASP A 30 -6.91 -4.37 8.42
CA ASP A 30 -7.89 -4.94 7.51
C ASP A 30 -7.66 -4.47 6.07
N ARG A 31 -7.73 -5.42 5.13
CA ARG A 31 -7.47 -5.16 3.71
C ARG A 31 -8.46 -4.18 3.08
N LYS A 32 -9.67 -4.01 3.63
CA LYS A 32 -10.66 -3.04 3.15
C LYS A 32 -10.39 -1.64 3.69
N SER A 33 -9.56 -1.53 4.73
CA SER A 33 -9.13 -0.28 5.35
C SER A 33 -7.86 0.31 4.73
N VAL A 34 -7.32 -0.31 3.65
CA VAL A 34 -6.12 0.19 2.98
C VAL A 34 -6.27 0.15 1.46
N ALA A 35 -6.01 1.30 0.83
CA ALA A 35 -6.02 1.46 -0.62
C ALA A 35 -4.61 1.78 -1.15
N PHE A 36 -4.28 1.26 -2.34
CA PHE A 36 -2.93 1.31 -2.91
C PHE A 36 -2.95 1.68 -4.39
N MET A 37 -2.02 2.53 -4.83
CA MET A 37 -1.83 2.89 -6.24
C MET A 37 -0.33 2.90 -6.60
N GLY A 38 0.08 2.10 -7.58
CA GLY A 38 1.44 2.13 -8.12
C GLY A 38 1.51 3.08 -9.31
N TYR A 39 2.19 4.23 -9.17
CA TYR A 39 2.29 5.23 -10.24
C TYR A 39 3.41 4.92 -11.23
N TRP A 40 4.58 4.53 -10.74
CA TRP A 40 5.74 4.21 -11.57
C TRP A 40 6.49 3.00 -11.03
N ARG A 41 7.41 2.44 -11.81
CA ARG A 41 8.30 1.36 -11.35
C ARG A 41 9.72 1.61 -11.82
N ALA A 42 10.68 1.60 -10.91
CA ALA A 42 12.08 1.76 -11.27
C ALA A 42 12.51 0.63 -12.24
N GLY A 43 13.13 1.01 -13.36
CA GLY A 43 13.57 0.07 -14.40
C GLY A 43 12.49 -0.38 -15.40
N ARG A 44 11.28 0.17 -15.34
CA ARG A 44 10.26 0.02 -16.38
C ARG A 44 9.69 1.40 -16.71
N PRO A 45 10.07 2.02 -17.85
CA PRO A 45 9.39 3.23 -18.28
C PRO A 45 7.89 2.92 -18.41
N GLU A 46 7.06 3.87 -17.96
CA GLU A 46 5.62 3.83 -18.20
C GLU A 46 5.37 3.63 -19.71
N SER A 47 4.54 2.64 -20.05
CA SER A 47 4.12 2.40 -21.43
C SER A 47 2.98 3.34 -21.79
#